data_AF-Q98PD6-F1
#
_entry.id   AF-Q98PD6-F1
#
_cell.length_a   1.000
_cell.length_b   1.000
_cell.length_c   1.000
_cell.angle_alpha   90.00
_cell.angle_beta   90.00
_cell.angle_gamma   90.00
#
_symmetry.space_group_name_H-M   'P 1'
#
loop_
_entity.id
_entity.type
_entity.pdbx_description
1 polymer ?
#
loop_
_entity_poly.entity_id
_entity_poly.type
_entity_poly.pdbx_seq_one_letter_code
_entity_poly.pdbx_strand_id
1 'polypeptide(L)'
;MIRRSLSSSVFLTCLVMLSNILASCSPSPQPVSDADIDFLASDAHVVVGDVPLVLPFIALTGYVAAKPSFSLNRQQDRQAATDRLEAFRKAAINPQAAPKIDQLEIAVYAYGWNDLDPKPFKRICARLSRQWSKSVCDDPWAALKQAMPENRFYVVDDRKFDAFDNYFTVGGESVSDQLHSMQLKVNEASVVCDRNLEPSKTAICTAAIPIKQHLAAVWTVWDSTGETHSRQAEREGKSITAFVRHAIGPSEDFSALLADVCKLRNPKSSIGPGGSPCGSPISKSR
;
A
#
# COMPACT_ATOMS: atom_id res chain seq x y z
N MET A 1 -56.33 72.67 12.67
CA MET A 1 -56.97 71.76 11.69
C MET A 1 -55.86 71.15 10.83
N ILE A 2 -55.90 69.82 10.59
CA ILE A 2 -54.94 68.99 9.80
C ILE A 2 -53.58 68.79 10.52
N ARG A 3 -53.26 67.73 11.27
CA ARG A 3 -53.29 66.25 11.15
C ARG A 3 -52.12 65.64 10.35
N ARG A 4 -51.48 64.63 10.98
CA ARG A 4 -50.51 63.60 10.51
C ARG A 4 -49.04 63.93 10.80
N SER A 5 -48.17 63.02 11.26
CA SER A 5 -48.24 61.56 11.47
C SER A 5 -46.85 61.06 11.91
N LEU A 6 -46.82 60.12 12.89
CA LEU A 6 -45.89 58.97 13.06
C LEU A 6 -44.35 59.18 13.00
N SER A 7 -43.47 58.44 13.69
CA SER A 7 -43.57 57.39 14.72
C SER A 7 -42.16 57.16 15.29
N SER A 8 -42.13 56.65 16.53
CA SER A 8 -41.28 55.55 17.04
C SER A 8 -39.75 55.64 16.87
N SER A 9 -39.03 55.93 17.95
CA SER A 9 -38.51 54.94 18.93
C SER A 9 -37.30 54.17 18.40
N VAL A 10 -36.12 54.70 18.70
CA VAL A 10 -34.84 53.99 18.54
C VAL A 10 -34.28 53.71 19.93
N PHE A 11 -33.64 52.54 20.06
CA PHE A 11 -32.76 52.08 21.15
C PHE A 11 -33.43 51.42 22.36
N LEU A 12 -33.62 50.10 22.24
CA LEU A 12 -33.40 49.18 23.36
C LEU A 12 -32.55 47.99 22.91
N THR A 13 -31.28 48.06 23.28
CA THR A 13 -30.30 46.97 23.35
C THR A 13 -30.72 45.93 24.39
N CYS A 14 -30.81 44.64 24.01
CA CYS A 14 -30.51 43.52 24.91
C CYS A 14 -30.38 42.18 24.16
N LEU A 15 -29.18 41.59 24.27
CA LEU A 15 -28.86 40.17 24.38
C LEU A 15 -29.79 39.15 23.68
N VAL A 16 -29.41 38.73 22.47
CA VAL A 16 -29.44 37.30 22.09
C VAL A 16 -28.17 37.01 21.27
N MET A 17 -27.04 37.07 21.94
CA MET A 17 -25.80 36.42 21.47
C MET A 17 -25.76 35.02 22.07
N LEU A 18 -25.21 34.09 21.28
CA LEU A 18 -24.66 32.78 21.69
C LEU A 18 -25.67 31.68 22.00
N SER A 19 -25.98 30.85 20.99
CA SER A 19 -25.83 29.38 21.08
C SER A 19 -26.38 28.64 19.85
N ASN A 20 -25.96 29.02 18.64
CA ASN A 20 -25.91 28.02 17.55
C ASN A 20 -24.56 27.33 17.64
N ILE A 21 -24.54 26.33 18.52
CA ILE A 21 -23.51 25.32 18.65
C ILE A 21 -23.16 24.85 17.24
N LEU A 22 -21.91 25.08 16.84
CA LEU A 22 -21.25 24.38 15.75
C LEU A 22 -21.31 22.89 16.08
N ALA A 23 -22.40 22.24 15.69
CA ALA A 23 -22.42 20.81 15.48
C ALA A 23 -21.44 20.56 14.32
N SER A 24 -20.17 20.38 14.67
CA SER A 24 -19.19 19.76 13.80
C SER A 24 -19.70 18.34 13.56
N CYS A 25 -20.57 18.21 12.55
CA CYS A 25 -21.01 16.95 12.00
C CYS A 25 -19.77 16.29 11.40
N SER A 26 -19.03 15.57 12.25
CA SER A 26 -18.16 14.52 11.75
C SER A 26 -19.10 13.53 11.04
N PRO A 27 -19.02 13.39 9.70
CA PRO A 27 -19.88 12.46 9.01
C PRO A 27 -19.67 11.08 9.65
N SER A 28 -20.75 10.50 10.15
CA SER A 28 -20.73 9.13 10.68
C SER A 28 -20.14 8.22 9.60
N PRO A 29 -19.22 7.30 9.93
CA PRO A 29 -18.63 6.40 8.95
C PRO A 29 -19.76 5.69 8.21
N GLN A 30 -19.90 5.94 6.91
CA GLN A 30 -20.90 5.24 6.12
C GLN A 30 -20.59 3.74 6.17
N PRO A 31 -21.60 2.89 6.44
CA PRO A 31 -21.41 1.45 6.38
C PRO A 31 -20.99 1.06 4.96
N VAL A 32 -19.87 0.35 4.85
CA VAL A 32 -19.37 -0.18 3.57
C VAL A 32 -20.37 -1.23 3.07
N SER A 33 -20.79 -1.09 1.81
CA SER A 33 -21.80 -1.98 1.23
C SER A 33 -21.22 -3.34 0.85
N ASP A 34 -22.07 -4.35 0.68
CA ASP A 34 -21.63 -5.67 0.21
C ASP A 34 -21.01 -5.60 -1.20
N ALA A 35 -21.52 -4.71 -2.05
CA ALA A 35 -20.95 -4.46 -3.37
C ALA A 35 -19.52 -3.89 -3.29
N ASP A 36 -19.24 -3.02 -2.32
CA ASP A 36 -17.89 -2.50 -2.10
C ASP A 36 -16.93 -3.60 -1.62
N ILE A 37 -17.41 -4.51 -0.75
CA ILE A 37 -16.64 -5.66 -0.27
C ILE A 37 -16.33 -6.62 -1.43
N ASP A 38 -17.33 -6.94 -2.26
CA ASP A 38 -17.14 -7.77 -3.47
C ASP A 38 -16.12 -7.15 -4.41
N PHE A 39 -16.24 -5.85 -4.64
CA PHE A 39 -15.31 -5.11 -5.47
C PHE A 39 -13.87 -5.17 -4.92
N LEU A 40 -13.66 -4.87 -3.64
CA LEU A 40 -12.32 -4.90 -3.03
C LEU A 40 -11.71 -6.31 -3.03
N ALA A 41 -12.54 -7.34 -2.93
CA ALA A 41 -12.11 -8.73 -2.96
C ALA A 41 -11.85 -9.27 -4.38
N SER A 42 -12.40 -8.61 -5.41
CA SER A 42 -12.25 -9.01 -6.81
C SER A 42 -10.83 -8.77 -7.33
N ASP A 43 -10.42 -9.58 -8.31
CA ASP A 43 -9.11 -9.48 -8.94
C ASP A 43 -9.03 -8.27 -9.87
N ALA A 44 -7.94 -7.51 -9.74
CA ALA A 44 -7.50 -6.49 -10.67
C ALA A 44 -6.38 -7.05 -11.54
N HIS A 45 -6.53 -6.90 -12.85
CA HIS A 45 -5.55 -7.20 -13.88
C HIS A 45 -4.86 -5.90 -14.30
N VAL A 46 -3.54 -5.88 -14.27
CA VAL A 46 -2.72 -4.74 -14.69
C VAL A 46 -1.49 -5.23 -15.45
N VAL A 47 -0.83 -4.36 -16.19
CA VAL A 47 0.45 -4.67 -16.85
C VAL A 47 1.50 -3.67 -16.39
N VAL A 48 2.62 -4.16 -15.87
CA VAL A 48 3.77 -3.35 -15.43
C VAL A 48 5.02 -3.93 -16.07
N GLY A 49 5.88 -3.11 -16.69
CA GLY A 49 7.13 -3.61 -17.29
C GLY A 49 6.92 -4.73 -18.32
N ASP A 50 5.83 -4.66 -19.07
CA ASP A 50 5.35 -5.69 -20.02
C ASP A 50 4.94 -7.04 -19.39
N VAL A 51 4.84 -7.10 -18.06
CA VAL A 51 4.39 -8.26 -17.31
C VAL A 51 2.94 -8.08 -16.87
N PRO A 52 2.02 -8.99 -17.25
CA PRO A 52 0.67 -9.00 -16.68
C PRO A 52 0.72 -9.49 -15.24
N LEU A 53 0.12 -8.70 -14.36
CA LEU A 53 -0.02 -8.95 -12.94
C LEU A 53 -1.49 -9.01 -12.57
N VAL A 54 -1.81 -9.85 -11.59
CA VAL A 54 -3.17 -10.01 -11.13
C VAL A 54 -3.17 -10.10 -9.59
N LEU A 55 -3.98 -9.28 -8.93
CA LEU A 55 -4.04 -9.15 -7.48
C LEU A 55 -5.38 -8.53 -7.06
N PRO A 56 -5.91 -8.79 -5.86
CA PRO A 56 -7.19 -8.23 -5.46
C PRO A 56 -7.08 -6.71 -5.26
N PHE A 57 -8.15 -5.97 -5.55
CA PHE A 57 -8.16 -4.50 -5.41
C PHE A 57 -7.72 -4.03 -4.02
N ILE A 58 -8.04 -4.77 -2.97
CA ILE A 58 -7.65 -4.45 -1.59
C ILE A 58 -6.12 -4.35 -1.39
N ALA A 59 -5.32 -5.02 -2.23
CA ALA A 59 -3.86 -4.95 -2.19
C ALA A 59 -3.29 -3.68 -2.86
N LEU A 60 -4.11 -2.93 -3.59
CA LEU A 60 -3.74 -1.74 -4.35
C LEU A 60 -3.89 -0.46 -3.52
N THR A 61 -3.04 -0.28 -2.52
CA THR A 61 -3.16 0.84 -1.55
C THR A 61 -3.14 2.21 -2.20
N GLY A 62 -2.34 2.39 -3.27
CA GLY A 62 -2.26 3.64 -4.02
C GLY A 62 -3.55 4.04 -4.76
N TYR A 63 -4.48 3.10 -4.98
CA TYR A 63 -5.73 3.30 -5.72
C TYR A 63 -6.98 3.20 -4.84
N VAL A 64 -6.89 2.46 -3.72
CA VAL A 64 -8.00 2.31 -2.76
C VAL A 64 -7.99 3.42 -1.72
N ALA A 65 -6.82 3.94 -1.31
CA ALA A 65 -6.73 5.05 -0.37
C ALA A 65 -6.67 6.39 -1.11
N ALA A 66 -7.67 7.26 -0.88
CA ALA A 66 -7.63 8.62 -1.39
C ALA A 66 -6.44 9.37 -0.73
N LYS A 67 -5.40 9.70 -1.51
CA LYS A 67 -4.33 10.58 -1.03
C LYS A 67 -4.90 12.00 -0.94
N PRO A 68 -4.77 12.70 0.21
CA PRO A 68 -5.20 14.09 0.31
C PRO A 68 -4.38 14.94 -0.66
N SER A 69 -5.04 15.66 -1.57
CA SER A 69 -4.39 16.62 -2.47
C SER A 69 -4.79 18.05 -2.10
N PHE A 70 -3.82 18.96 -2.16
CA PHE A 70 -4.10 20.39 -2.09
C PHE A 70 -4.44 20.87 -3.49
N SER A 71 -5.69 21.29 -3.68
CA SER A 71 -6.16 21.85 -4.95
C SER A 71 -6.89 23.17 -4.72
N LEU A 72 -6.64 24.13 -5.61
CA LEU A 72 -7.38 25.38 -5.69
C LEU A 72 -8.80 25.16 -6.25
N ASN A 73 -9.02 24.07 -7.01
CA ASN A 73 -10.32 23.65 -7.52
C ASN A 73 -10.65 22.22 -7.04
N ARG A 74 -10.88 22.09 -5.73
CA ARG A 74 -11.08 20.81 -5.05
C ARG A 74 -12.20 19.96 -5.66
N GLN A 75 -13.27 20.58 -6.15
CA GLN A 75 -14.41 19.84 -6.68
C GLN A 75 -14.08 19.22 -8.04
N GLN A 76 -13.50 19.99 -8.95
CA GLN A 76 -13.11 19.48 -10.27
C GLN A 76 -12.02 18.39 -10.15
N ASP A 77 -11.03 18.61 -9.29
CA ASP A 77 -9.95 17.63 -9.10
C ASP A 77 -10.45 16.35 -8.44
N ARG A 78 -11.39 16.46 -7.49
CA ARG A 78 -12.04 15.29 -6.88
C ARG A 78 -12.87 14.52 -7.91
N GLN A 79 -13.59 15.21 -8.78
CA GLN A 79 -14.35 14.57 -9.86
C GLN A 79 -13.40 13.85 -10.82
N ALA A 80 -12.37 14.54 -11.31
CA ALA A 80 -11.37 13.96 -12.20
C ALA A 80 -10.65 12.75 -11.58
N ALA A 81 -10.33 12.80 -10.29
CA ALA A 81 -9.75 11.67 -9.57
C ALA A 81 -10.73 10.49 -9.46
N THR A 82 -12.02 10.77 -9.21
CA THR A 82 -13.08 9.77 -9.17
C THR A 82 -13.26 9.11 -10.53
N ASP A 83 -13.33 9.89 -11.60
CA ASP A 83 -13.51 9.40 -12.97
C ASP A 83 -12.31 8.55 -13.42
N ARG A 84 -11.08 8.98 -13.08
CA ARG A 84 -9.85 8.19 -13.35
C ARG A 84 -9.87 6.87 -12.60
N LEU A 85 -10.28 6.88 -11.33
CA LEU A 85 -10.38 5.67 -10.54
C LEU A 85 -11.44 4.72 -11.11
N GLU A 86 -12.61 5.23 -11.50
CA GLU A 86 -13.66 4.42 -12.12
C GLU A 86 -13.22 3.85 -13.48
N ALA A 87 -12.54 4.64 -14.31
CA ALA A 87 -11.97 4.19 -15.57
C ALA A 87 -10.92 3.08 -15.35
N PHE A 88 -10.03 3.26 -14.38
CA PHE A 88 -9.06 2.23 -13.99
C PHE A 88 -9.77 0.96 -13.53
N ARG A 89 -10.77 1.07 -12.64
CA ARG A 89 -11.55 -0.07 -12.15
C ARG A 89 -12.17 -0.87 -13.30
N LYS A 90 -12.84 -0.17 -14.23
CA LYS A 90 -13.50 -0.79 -15.38
C LYS A 90 -12.50 -1.52 -16.28
N ALA A 91 -11.33 -0.93 -16.51
CA ALA A 91 -10.27 -1.55 -17.32
C ALA A 91 -9.64 -2.76 -16.61
N ALA A 92 -9.34 -2.63 -15.31
CA ALA A 92 -8.62 -3.63 -14.54
C ALA A 92 -9.43 -4.90 -14.24
N ILE A 93 -10.76 -4.90 -14.36
CA ILE A 93 -11.57 -6.12 -14.22
C ILE A 93 -11.39 -7.07 -15.42
N ASN A 94 -10.95 -6.56 -16.58
CA ASN A 94 -10.85 -7.32 -17.82
C ASN A 94 -9.37 -7.60 -18.18
N PRO A 95 -8.91 -8.87 -18.19
CA PRO A 95 -7.54 -9.23 -18.54
C PRO A 95 -7.08 -8.69 -19.91
N GLN A 96 -7.97 -8.67 -20.90
CA GLN A 96 -7.66 -8.21 -22.27
C GLN A 96 -7.58 -6.68 -22.37
N ALA A 97 -8.18 -5.96 -21.42
CA ALA A 97 -8.15 -4.50 -21.33
C ALA A 97 -7.32 -4.01 -20.13
N ALA A 98 -6.47 -4.88 -19.57
CA ALA A 98 -5.67 -4.59 -18.39
C ALA A 98 -4.84 -3.31 -18.63
N PRO A 99 -4.98 -2.28 -17.77
CA PRO A 99 -4.26 -1.04 -17.95
C PRO A 99 -2.75 -1.27 -17.80
N LYS A 100 -2.00 -0.66 -18.72
CA LYS A 100 -0.55 -0.50 -18.56
C LYS A 100 -0.28 0.64 -17.61
N ILE A 101 0.49 0.38 -16.56
CA ILE A 101 0.84 1.38 -15.55
C ILE A 101 2.34 1.34 -15.30
N ASP A 102 2.91 2.51 -15.03
CA ASP A 102 4.35 2.65 -14.84
C ASP A 102 4.78 2.04 -13.50
N GLN A 103 3.97 2.23 -12.45
CA GLN A 103 4.23 1.69 -11.12
C GLN A 103 2.95 1.27 -10.39
N LEU A 104 3.11 0.32 -9.47
CA LEU A 104 2.07 -0.22 -8.62
C LEU A 104 2.55 -0.30 -7.18
N GLU A 105 1.91 0.46 -6.29
CA GLU A 105 2.13 0.37 -4.85
C GLU A 105 1.37 -0.83 -4.28
N ILE A 106 2.09 -1.76 -3.65
CA ILE A 106 1.53 -3.00 -3.08
C ILE A 106 1.86 -3.04 -1.59
N ALA A 107 0.87 -3.43 -0.79
CA ALA A 107 1.07 -3.80 0.61
C ALA A 107 0.53 -5.20 0.87
N VAL A 108 1.32 -6.03 1.55
CA VAL A 108 0.87 -7.34 2.05
C VAL A 108 0.48 -7.17 3.51
N TYR A 109 -0.80 -6.88 3.74
CA TYR A 109 -1.33 -6.55 5.06
C TYR A 109 -2.36 -7.60 5.53
N ALA A 110 -2.44 -7.78 6.85
CA ALA A 110 -3.44 -8.64 7.48
C ALA A 110 -4.72 -7.84 7.71
N TYR A 111 -5.50 -7.68 6.63
CA TYR A 111 -6.75 -6.92 6.67
C TYR A 111 -7.74 -7.56 7.66
N GLY A 112 -8.31 -6.74 8.55
CA GLY A 112 -9.29 -7.18 9.54
C GLY A 112 -8.69 -7.55 10.91
N TRP A 113 -7.37 -7.57 11.06
CA TRP A 113 -6.72 -7.98 12.30
C TRP A 113 -6.80 -6.94 13.43
N ASN A 114 -6.71 -5.63 13.12
CA ASN A 114 -6.74 -4.59 14.15
C ASN A 114 -8.11 -3.90 14.23
N ASP A 115 -8.45 -3.36 15.41
CA ASP A 115 -9.70 -2.63 15.63
C ASP A 115 -9.75 -1.27 14.90
N LEU A 116 -8.64 -0.87 14.28
CA LEU A 116 -8.50 0.34 13.46
C LEU A 116 -8.95 0.10 12.03
N ASP A 117 -8.94 -1.14 11.55
CA ASP A 117 -9.54 -1.49 10.28
C ASP A 117 -11.05 -1.31 10.43
N PRO A 118 -11.71 -0.54 9.55
CA PRO A 118 -13.15 -0.47 9.52
C PRO A 118 -13.73 -1.88 9.59
N LYS A 119 -14.59 -2.14 10.59
CA LYS A 119 -15.27 -3.44 10.82
C LYS A 119 -15.66 -4.24 9.55
N PRO A 120 -16.09 -3.63 8.42
CA PRO A 120 -16.30 -4.36 7.15
C PRO A 120 -15.10 -5.13 6.58
N PHE A 121 -13.84 -4.81 6.90
CA PHE A 121 -12.66 -5.49 6.32
C PHE A 121 -12.57 -6.97 6.72
N LYS A 122 -13.08 -7.37 7.90
CA LYS A 122 -13.17 -8.79 8.28
C LYS A 122 -14.01 -9.63 7.30
N ARG A 123 -15.01 -9.00 6.65
CA ARG A 123 -15.90 -9.68 5.69
C ARG A 123 -15.24 -9.91 4.34
N ILE A 124 -14.15 -9.19 4.01
CA ILE A 124 -13.43 -9.34 2.74
C ILE A 124 -12.71 -10.70 2.68
N CYS A 125 -12.17 -11.20 3.79
CA CYS A 125 -11.37 -12.43 3.80
C CYS A 125 -12.10 -13.63 3.17
N ALA A 126 -13.41 -13.76 3.44
CA ALA A 126 -14.25 -14.83 2.89
C ALA A 126 -14.53 -14.67 1.38
N ARG A 127 -14.37 -13.46 0.82
CA ARG A 127 -14.69 -13.14 -0.58
C ARG A 127 -13.46 -13.12 -1.49
N LEU A 128 -12.25 -13.12 -0.92
CA LEU A 128 -11.02 -13.19 -1.71
C LEU A 128 -11.01 -14.46 -2.57
N SER A 129 -10.47 -14.38 -3.78
CA SER A 129 -10.30 -15.54 -4.67
C SER A 129 -8.95 -16.23 -4.42
N ARG A 130 -7.87 -15.44 -4.38
CA ARG A 130 -6.47 -15.89 -4.35
C ARG A 130 -6.06 -16.53 -3.03
N GLN A 131 -5.24 -17.58 -3.12
CA GLN A 131 -4.79 -18.32 -1.95
C GLN A 131 -3.79 -17.50 -1.12
N TRP A 132 -2.86 -16.79 -1.75
CA TRP A 132 -1.92 -15.94 -1.03
C TRP A 132 -2.64 -14.86 -0.22
N SER A 133 -3.68 -14.23 -0.79
CA SER A 133 -4.39 -13.14 -0.12
C SER A 133 -5.23 -13.69 1.02
N LYS A 134 -5.86 -14.85 0.85
CA LYS A 134 -6.53 -15.58 1.95
C LYS A 134 -5.57 -15.91 3.07
N SER A 135 -4.35 -16.37 2.74
CA SER A 135 -3.37 -16.83 3.72
C SER A 135 -2.86 -15.74 4.67
N VAL A 136 -2.93 -14.48 4.25
CA VAL A 136 -2.53 -13.33 5.07
C VAL A 136 -3.73 -12.61 5.69
N CYS A 137 -4.94 -12.85 5.21
CA CYS A 137 -6.13 -12.18 5.70
C CYS A 137 -6.46 -12.65 7.11
N ASP A 138 -6.66 -11.72 8.04
CA ASP A 138 -6.86 -12.00 9.47
C ASP A 138 -5.72 -12.81 10.16
N ASP A 139 -4.55 -12.96 9.52
CA ASP A 139 -3.37 -13.61 10.10
C ASP A 139 -2.13 -12.69 10.04
N PRO A 140 -1.84 -11.92 11.11
CA PRO A 140 -0.65 -11.08 11.16
C PRO A 140 0.65 -11.91 11.30
N TRP A 141 0.56 -13.21 11.58
CA TRP A 141 1.69 -14.13 11.68
C TRP A 141 1.90 -14.96 10.41
N ALA A 142 1.13 -14.71 9.36
CA ALA A 142 1.26 -15.40 8.09
C ALA A 142 2.70 -15.34 7.57
N ALA A 143 3.23 -16.48 7.11
CA ALA A 143 4.61 -16.60 6.66
C ALA A 143 4.94 -15.59 5.53
N LEU A 144 4.00 -15.38 4.61
CA LEU A 144 4.14 -14.40 3.54
C LEU A 144 4.31 -12.98 4.12
N LYS A 145 3.45 -12.55 5.05
CA LYS A 145 3.57 -11.23 5.69
C LYS A 145 4.93 -11.06 6.39
N GLN A 146 5.42 -12.10 7.04
CA GLN A 146 6.70 -12.07 7.77
C GLN A 146 7.94 -12.11 6.88
N ALA A 147 7.80 -12.51 5.61
CA ALA A 147 8.89 -12.55 4.64
C ALA A 147 8.98 -11.30 3.77
N MET A 148 7.88 -10.54 3.66
CA MET A 148 7.77 -9.31 2.87
C MET A 148 8.28 -8.08 3.65
N PRO A 149 8.54 -6.95 2.97
CA PRO A 149 8.82 -5.67 3.64
C PRO A 149 7.72 -5.33 4.66
N GLU A 150 8.12 -4.74 5.79
CA GLU A 150 7.16 -4.32 6.84
C GLU A 150 6.17 -3.27 6.31
N ASN A 151 6.64 -2.44 5.38
CA ASN A 151 5.88 -1.40 4.72
C ASN A 151 5.45 -1.83 3.31
N ARG A 152 4.90 -0.88 2.56
CA ARG A 152 4.66 -1.02 1.12
C ARG A 152 5.95 -1.20 0.32
N PHE A 153 5.81 -1.86 -0.81
CA PHE A 153 6.80 -1.88 -1.88
C PHE A 153 6.13 -1.48 -3.19
N TYR A 154 6.93 -1.18 -4.19
CA TYR A 154 6.49 -0.84 -5.53
C TYR A 154 6.93 -1.92 -6.49
N VAL A 155 6.05 -2.26 -7.42
CA VAL A 155 6.41 -2.98 -8.65
C VAL A 155 6.35 -1.96 -9.78
N VAL A 156 7.40 -1.87 -10.60
CA VAL A 156 7.61 -0.74 -11.52
C VAL A 156 8.21 -1.21 -12.85
N ASP A 157 7.93 -0.48 -13.91
CA ASP A 157 8.65 -0.57 -15.17
C ASP A 157 10.03 0.12 -15.02
N ASP A 158 11.13 -0.61 -15.18
CA ASP A 158 12.49 -0.11 -14.98
C ASP A 158 12.90 1.01 -15.95
N ARG A 159 12.13 1.23 -17.02
CA ARG A 159 12.27 2.37 -17.93
C ARG A 159 11.59 3.63 -17.42
N LYS A 160 10.90 3.54 -16.28
CA LYS A 160 10.00 4.56 -15.69
C LYS A 160 10.34 4.90 -14.25
N PHE A 161 11.63 4.86 -13.88
CA PHE A 161 12.06 5.28 -12.55
C PHE A 161 11.85 6.78 -12.27
N ASP A 162 11.61 7.59 -13.30
CA ASP A 162 11.13 8.97 -13.18
C ASP A 162 9.77 9.09 -12.45
N ALA A 163 8.99 8.00 -12.38
CA ALA A 163 7.81 7.94 -11.52
C ALA A 163 8.12 8.20 -10.03
N PHE A 164 9.38 8.06 -9.62
CA PHE A 164 9.87 8.34 -8.27
C PHE A 164 10.43 9.75 -8.04
N ASP A 165 10.33 10.68 -9.02
CA ASP A 165 10.91 12.03 -8.89
C ASP A 165 10.31 12.86 -7.73
N ASN A 166 9.09 12.53 -7.31
CA ASN A 166 8.42 13.16 -6.17
C ASN A 166 8.48 12.31 -4.88
N TYR A 167 9.28 11.24 -4.88
CA TYR A 167 9.46 10.35 -3.75
C TYR A 167 10.81 10.63 -3.10
N PHE A 168 10.76 10.90 -1.80
CA PHE A 168 11.93 11.23 -1.01
C PHE A 168 12.11 10.18 0.09
N THR A 169 13.35 9.82 0.34
CA THR A 169 13.72 9.08 1.54
C THR A 169 13.51 9.96 2.78
N VAL A 170 13.57 9.36 3.97
CA VAL A 170 13.48 10.13 5.23
C VAL A 170 14.66 11.09 5.39
N GLY A 171 15.83 10.78 4.80
CA GLY A 171 16.97 11.70 4.71
C GLY A 171 16.78 12.84 3.71
N GLY A 172 15.68 12.87 2.97
CA GLY A 172 15.35 13.93 2.00
C GLY A 172 16.02 13.77 0.65
N GLU A 173 16.63 12.61 0.35
CA GLU A 173 17.19 12.32 -0.97
C GLU A 173 16.11 11.78 -1.91
N SER A 174 16.25 12.10 -3.20
CA SER A 174 15.35 11.60 -4.24
C SER A 174 15.54 10.10 -4.42
N VAL A 175 14.44 9.34 -4.36
CA VAL A 175 14.44 7.89 -4.64
C VAL A 175 14.84 7.64 -6.09
N SER A 176 14.40 8.48 -7.02
CA SER A 176 14.77 8.41 -8.44
C SER A 176 16.29 8.52 -8.63
N ASP A 177 16.96 9.47 -7.96
CA ASP A 177 18.42 9.62 -8.06
C ASP A 177 19.16 8.40 -7.51
N GLN A 178 18.67 7.83 -6.40
CA GLN A 178 19.24 6.61 -5.83
C GLN A 178 19.11 5.44 -6.81
N LEU A 179 17.93 5.25 -7.43
CA LEU A 179 17.69 4.20 -8.44
C LEU A 179 18.60 4.35 -9.66
N HIS A 180 18.77 5.56 -10.20
CA HIS A 180 19.66 5.81 -11.34
C HIS A 180 21.14 5.54 -11.04
N SER A 181 21.54 5.60 -9.76
CA SER A 181 22.91 5.28 -9.35
C SER A 181 23.17 3.79 -9.15
N MET A 182 22.12 2.95 -9.14
CA MET A 182 22.25 1.51 -8.91
C MET A 182 22.76 0.77 -10.14
N GLN A 183 23.64 -0.20 -9.91
CA GLN A 183 24.01 -1.19 -10.93
C GLN A 183 23.08 -2.39 -10.83
N LEU A 184 21.89 -2.24 -11.41
CA LEU A 184 20.84 -3.24 -11.33
C LEU A 184 21.19 -4.51 -12.11
N LYS A 185 21.04 -5.66 -11.46
CA LYS A 185 21.23 -6.99 -12.05
C LYS A 185 20.01 -7.85 -11.77
N VAL A 186 19.55 -8.59 -12.77
CA VAL A 186 18.33 -9.41 -12.67
C VAL A 186 18.45 -10.42 -11.53
N ASN A 187 17.45 -10.44 -10.65
CA ASN A 187 17.36 -11.25 -9.43
C ASN A 187 18.40 -10.94 -8.33
N GLU A 188 19.10 -9.82 -8.43
CA GLU A 188 20.02 -9.34 -7.39
C GLU A 188 19.52 -8.02 -6.81
N ALA A 189 19.35 -7.97 -5.50
CA ALA A 189 18.96 -6.75 -4.82
C ALA A 189 20.15 -5.76 -4.80
N SER A 190 19.91 -4.54 -5.27
CA SER A 190 20.82 -3.40 -5.15
C SER A 190 20.32 -2.46 -4.06
N VAL A 191 21.24 -1.82 -3.33
CA VAL A 191 20.90 -0.91 -2.23
C VAL A 191 21.74 0.35 -2.32
N VAL A 192 21.10 1.50 -2.16
CA VAL A 192 21.74 2.82 -2.05
C VAL A 192 21.13 3.53 -0.85
N CYS A 193 21.97 4.01 0.06
CA CYS A 193 21.57 4.69 1.28
C CYS A 193 21.74 6.20 1.16
N ASP A 194 20.97 6.92 1.98
CA ASP A 194 21.12 8.36 2.12
C ASP A 194 22.57 8.72 2.52
N ARG A 195 23.18 9.67 1.81
CA ARG A 195 24.59 10.07 2.00
C ARG A 195 24.76 11.06 3.15
N ASN A 196 23.75 11.88 3.40
CA ASN A 196 23.80 12.99 4.36
C ASN A 196 23.05 12.68 5.66
N LEU A 197 23.37 11.56 6.30
CA LEU A 197 22.78 11.21 7.59
C LEU A 197 23.68 11.68 8.74
N GLU A 198 23.04 12.22 9.79
CA GLU A 198 23.75 12.45 11.04
C GLU A 198 24.24 11.10 11.61
N PRO A 199 25.45 11.06 12.23
CA PRO A 199 26.07 9.81 12.70
C PRO A 199 25.22 8.98 13.68
N SER A 200 24.20 9.56 14.31
CA SER A 200 23.30 8.91 15.27
C SER A 200 22.02 8.34 14.65
N LYS A 201 21.78 8.56 13.34
CA LYS A 201 20.56 8.11 12.65
C LYS A 201 20.81 6.81 11.90
N THR A 202 19.88 5.86 12.02
CA THR A 202 19.87 4.64 11.21
C THR A 202 19.83 5.00 9.73
N ALA A 203 20.71 4.41 8.94
CA ALA A 203 20.68 4.61 7.50
C ALA A 203 19.40 4.03 6.89
N ILE A 204 18.69 4.89 6.17
CA ILE A 204 17.52 4.54 5.38
C ILE A 204 18.00 4.44 3.94
N CYS A 205 17.69 3.33 3.31
CA CYS A 205 18.19 3.01 1.99
C CYS A 205 17.05 2.62 1.07
N THR A 206 17.15 3.02 -0.19
CA THR A 206 16.34 2.46 -1.25
C THR A 206 16.97 1.14 -1.70
N ALA A 207 16.15 0.11 -1.76
CA ALA A 207 16.50 -1.17 -2.36
C ALA A 207 15.69 -1.37 -3.65
N ALA A 208 16.31 -1.99 -4.64
CA ALA A 208 15.64 -2.37 -5.87
C ALA A 208 16.12 -3.73 -6.39
N ILE A 209 15.23 -4.46 -7.06
CA ILE A 209 15.54 -5.73 -7.72
C ILE A 209 14.82 -5.82 -9.06
N PRO A 210 15.55 -5.95 -10.19
CA PRO A 210 14.95 -6.34 -11.46
C PRO A 210 14.51 -7.80 -11.39
N ILE A 211 13.29 -8.10 -11.80
CA ILE A 211 12.68 -9.43 -11.65
C ILE A 211 12.67 -10.19 -12.98
N LYS A 212 12.07 -9.59 -14.02
CA LYS A 212 12.03 -10.14 -15.38
C LYS A 212 11.56 -9.06 -16.36
N GLN A 213 11.99 -9.15 -17.63
CA GLN A 213 11.65 -8.15 -18.66
C GLN A 213 11.99 -6.75 -18.15
N HIS A 214 11.04 -5.83 -18.16
CA HIS A 214 11.18 -4.48 -17.60
C HIS A 214 10.57 -4.36 -16.20
N LEU A 215 10.20 -5.47 -15.57
CA LEU A 215 9.61 -5.46 -14.23
C LEU A 215 10.70 -5.43 -13.17
N ALA A 216 10.69 -4.40 -12.34
CA ALA A 216 11.49 -4.29 -11.13
C ALA A 216 10.60 -4.12 -9.89
N ALA A 217 11.17 -4.32 -8.71
CA ALA A 217 10.57 -3.88 -7.46
C ALA A 217 11.48 -2.89 -6.73
N VAL A 218 10.86 -1.96 -6.01
CA VAL A 218 11.53 -0.89 -5.24
C VAL A 218 10.90 -0.80 -3.85
N TRP A 219 11.73 -0.77 -2.80
CA TRP A 219 11.28 -0.66 -1.41
C TRP A 219 12.34 -0.01 -0.53
N THR A 220 12.01 0.21 0.73
CA THR A 220 12.90 0.81 1.71
C THR A 220 13.42 -0.22 2.69
N VAL A 221 14.71 -0.16 3.01
CA VAL A 221 15.39 -0.99 4.01
C VAL A 221 16.20 -0.13 4.97
N TRP A 222 16.48 -0.67 6.17
CA TRP A 222 17.25 0.01 7.20
C TRP A 222 17.90 -1.00 8.14
N ASP A 223 18.96 -0.60 8.85
CA ASP A 223 19.54 -1.49 9.85
C ASP A 223 18.56 -1.70 11.02
N SER A 224 18.40 -2.96 11.41
CA SER A 224 17.62 -3.31 12.59
C SER A 224 18.40 -4.26 13.50
N THR A 225 17.96 -4.43 14.74
CA THR A 225 18.60 -5.35 15.69
C THR A 225 18.65 -6.77 15.12
N GLY A 226 19.78 -7.26 14.63
CA GLY A 226 19.91 -8.64 14.12
C GLY A 226 19.75 -8.83 12.61
N GLU A 227 19.50 -7.76 11.84
CA GLU A 227 19.58 -7.81 10.36
C GLU A 227 20.08 -6.46 9.82
N THR A 228 21.14 -6.48 9.02
CA THR A 228 21.66 -5.30 8.30
C THR A 228 20.77 -4.99 7.09
N HIS A 229 20.66 -3.73 6.68
CA HIS A 229 19.89 -3.29 5.52
C HIS A 229 20.21 -4.10 4.24
N SER A 230 21.48 -4.47 3.99
CA SER A 230 21.85 -5.27 2.81
C SER A 230 21.28 -6.70 2.86
N ARG A 231 21.34 -7.35 4.02
CA ARG A 231 20.74 -8.69 4.23
C ARG A 231 19.21 -8.63 4.18
N GLN A 232 18.62 -7.59 4.75
CA GLN A 232 17.20 -7.31 4.65
C GLN A 232 16.78 -7.19 3.18
N ALA A 233 17.49 -6.38 2.38
CA ALA A 233 17.23 -6.22 0.95
C ALA A 233 17.38 -7.53 0.18
N GLU A 234 18.40 -8.33 0.47
CA GLU A 234 18.54 -9.64 -0.18
C GLU A 234 17.36 -10.57 0.13
N ARG A 235 16.99 -10.68 1.41
CA ARG A 235 15.87 -11.53 1.86
C ARG A 235 14.54 -11.06 1.27
N GLU A 236 14.22 -9.78 1.44
CA GLU A 236 12.97 -9.19 0.95
C GLU A 236 12.91 -9.19 -0.58
N GLY A 237 14.02 -8.92 -1.27
CA GLY A 237 14.10 -9.00 -2.73
C GLY A 237 13.78 -10.40 -3.26
N LYS A 238 14.28 -11.46 -2.59
CA LYS A 238 13.91 -12.84 -2.90
C LYS A 238 12.43 -13.11 -2.62
N SER A 239 11.89 -12.62 -1.49
CA SER A 239 10.47 -12.77 -1.15
C SER A 239 9.56 -12.07 -2.16
N ILE A 240 9.87 -10.84 -2.55
CA ILE A 240 9.12 -10.07 -3.56
C ILE A 240 9.19 -10.77 -4.90
N THR A 241 10.37 -11.26 -5.30
CA THR A 241 10.54 -12.03 -6.54
C THR A 241 9.68 -13.29 -6.55
N ALA A 242 9.66 -14.05 -5.45
CA ALA A 242 8.80 -15.22 -5.29
C ALA A 242 7.31 -14.83 -5.34
N PHE A 243 6.92 -13.75 -4.66
CA PHE A 243 5.56 -13.22 -4.68
C PHE A 243 5.10 -12.82 -6.08
N VAL A 244 5.94 -12.11 -6.84
CA VAL A 244 5.64 -11.73 -8.22
C VAL A 244 5.52 -12.95 -9.13
N ARG A 245 6.38 -13.96 -8.96
CA ARG A 245 6.38 -15.16 -9.81
C ARG A 245 5.24 -16.11 -9.51
N HIS A 246 4.97 -16.34 -8.22
CA HIS A 246 4.11 -17.42 -7.74
C HIS A 246 2.76 -16.93 -7.21
N ALA A 247 2.57 -15.64 -6.96
CA ALA A 247 1.33 -15.12 -6.36
C ALA A 247 0.56 -14.20 -7.32
N ILE A 248 1.22 -13.14 -7.79
CA ILE A 248 0.59 -12.07 -8.56
C ILE A 248 0.93 -12.09 -10.06
N GLY A 249 1.68 -13.09 -10.51
CA GLY A 249 1.92 -13.32 -11.94
C GLY A 249 0.66 -13.78 -12.68
N PRO A 250 0.79 -14.22 -13.95
CA PRO A 250 -0.34 -14.69 -14.76
C PRO A 250 -1.12 -15.86 -14.15
N SER A 251 -0.45 -16.66 -13.33
CA SER A 251 -1.00 -17.81 -12.63
C SER A 251 -0.45 -17.88 -11.21
N GLU A 252 -1.30 -18.25 -10.26
CA GLU A 252 -0.91 -18.48 -8.87
C GLU A 252 -0.41 -19.92 -8.67
N ASP A 253 0.76 -20.05 -8.04
CA ASP A 253 1.32 -21.28 -7.46
C ASP A 253 1.62 -21.02 -5.99
N PHE A 254 0.58 -21.07 -5.17
CA PHE A 254 0.70 -20.75 -3.75
C PHE A 254 1.59 -21.72 -2.98
N SER A 255 1.70 -22.98 -3.44
CA SER A 255 2.55 -23.97 -2.78
C SER A 255 4.04 -23.64 -2.96
N ALA A 256 4.45 -23.25 -4.18
CA ALA A 256 5.80 -22.74 -4.42
C ALA A 256 6.06 -21.46 -3.63
N LEU A 257 5.11 -20.52 -3.63
CA LEU A 257 5.21 -19.30 -2.82
C LEU A 257 5.46 -19.61 -1.34
N LEU A 258 4.62 -20.47 -0.76
CA LEU A 258 4.69 -20.81 0.67
C LEU A 258 6.04 -21.45 1.01
N ALA A 259 6.54 -22.36 0.16
CA ALA A 259 7.83 -23.00 0.34
C ALA A 259 9.01 -22.01 0.36
N ASP A 260 8.96 -20.98 -0.49
CA ASP A 260 9.99 -19.94 -0.54
C ASP A 260 9.90 -18.97 0.64
N VAL A 261 8.72 -18.41 0.91
CA VAL A 261 8.57 -17.41 1.99
C VAL A 261 8.83 -18.01 3.36
N CYS A 262 8.59 -19.30 3.55
CA CYS A 262 8.94 -20.00 4.78
C CYS A 262 10.45 -20.01 5.08
N LYS A 263 11.29 -19.99 4.04
CA LYS A 263 12.76 -19.91 4.18
C LYS A 263 13.25 -18.47 4.32
N LEU A 264 12.42 -17.49 3.95
CA LEU A 264 12.76 -16.06 3.83
C LEU A 264 12.09 -15.20 4.91
N ARG A 265 11.54 -15.83 5.95
CA ARG A 265 10.95 -15.12 7.11
C ARG A 265 12.00 -14.23 7.75
N ASN A 266 11.57 -13.05 8.19
CA ASN A 266 12.40 -12.16 9.00
C ASN A 266 12.95 -12.93 10.22
N PRO A 267 14.24 -12.80 10.58
CA PRO A 267 14.82 -13.49 11.75
C PRO A 267 14.07 -13.25 13.07
N LYS A 268 13.35 -12.13 13.21
CA LYS A 268 12.53 -11.80 14.39
C LYS A 268 11.09 -12.34 14.32
N SER A 269 10.78 -13.13 13.30
CA SER A 269 9.43 -13.62 13.08
C SER A 269 8.91 -14.44 14.25
N SER A 270 7.74 -14.04 14.77
CA SER A 270 7.05 -14.78 15.81
C SER A 270 6.25 -15.95 15.24
N ILE A 271 6.10 -17.01 16.02
CA ILE A 271 5.13 -18.08 15.73
C ILE A 271 3.77 -17.60 16.27
N GLY A 272 2.74 -17.60 15.41
CA GLY A 272 1.39 -17.25 15.81
C GLY A 272 0.71 -18.32 16.68
N PRO A 273 -0.46 -18.02 17.26
CA PRO A 273 -1.21 -18.96 18.10
C PRO A 273 -1.66 -20.23 17.36
N GLY A 274 -1.79 -20.17 16.02
CA GLY A 274 -2.11 -21.32 15.17
C GLY A 274 -0.91 -22.23 14.84
N GLY A 275 0.28 -21.96 15.39
CA GLY A 275 1.51 -22.67 15.03
C GLY A 275 2.18 -22.10 13.78
N SER A 276 3.26 -22.74 13.31
CA SER A 276 3.96 -22.30 12.09
C SER A 276 3.50 -23.08 10.87
N PRO A 277 2.96 -22.43 9.82
CA PRO A 277 2.65 -23.11 8.55
C PRO A 277 3.90 -23.61 7.83
N CYS A 278 5.09 -23.17 8.28
CA CYS A 278 6.39 -23.54 7.74
C CYS A 278 6.99 -24.81 8.37
N GLY A 279 6.25 -25.48 9.27
CA GLY A 279 6.78 -26.55 10.11
C GLY A 279 7.64 -26.03 11.26
N SER A 280 8.00 -26.93 12.19
CA SER A 280 8.93 -26.60 13.27
C SER A 280 10.31 -26.27 12.70
N PRO A 281 11.02 -25.25 13.22
CA PRO A 281 12.42 -25.05 12.86
C PRO A 281 13.16 -26.34 13.19
N ILE A 282 13.73 -26.98 12.18
CA ILE A 282 14.62 -28.12 12.39
C ILE A 282 15.74 -27.61 13.28
N SER A 283 15.69 -28.02 14.56
CA SER A 283 16.78 -27.83 15.51
C SER A 283 18.03 -28.38 14.82
N LYS A 284 18.91 -27.49 14.37
CA LYS A 284 20.28 -27.86 14.08
C LYS A 284 20.88 -28.24 15.43
N SER A 285 20.82 -29.53 15.74
CA SER A 285 21.64 -30.14 16.77
C SER A 285 23.10 -29.78 16.45
N ARG A 286 23.76 -29.16 17.44
CA ARG A 286 25.19 -28.84 17.40
C ARG A 286 26.02 -30.10 17.24
#